data_AF-A0AB36YZB3-F1
#
_entry.id   AF-A0AB36YZB3-F1
#
_cell.length_a   1.000
_cell.length_b   1.000
_cell.length_c   1.000
_cell.angle_alpha   90.00
_cell.angle_beta   90.00
_cell.angle_gamma   90.00
#
_symmetry.space_group_name_H-M   'P 1'
#
loop_
_entity.id
_entity.type
_entity.pdbx_description
1 polymer ?
#
loop_
_entity_poly.entity_id
_entity_poly.type
_entity_poly.pdbx_seq_one_letter_code
_entity_poly.pdbx_strand_id
1 'polypeptide(L)'
;MTLKASFASVLRALRSKRNITQRDFADTTSRTYLSKLELGKSSITLDKLEQVSERLGLSPLTIMTLTLSEDTGESAVDLISKLSAELADLQRDGGLAGLKLTVNVAQEVRAPAAQRRPRASRGAVLPTSLQTELAFTN
;
A
#
# COMPACT_ATOMS: atom_id res chain seq x y z
N MET A 1 4.61 -14.65 10.02
CA MET A 1 3.92 -15.50 11.03
C MET A 1 3.43 -16.72 10.27
N THR A 2 2.29 -17.34 10.57
CA THR A 2 1.58 -18.08 9.51
C THR A 2 0.61 -17.10 8.85
N LEU A 3 0.37 -17.21 7.54
CA LEU A 3 -0.59 -16.35 6.84
C LEU A 3 -1.98 -16.31 7.53
N LYS A 4 -2.37 -17.44 8.12
CA LYS A 4 -3.60 -17.57 8.92
C LYS A 4 -3.58 -16.72 10.18
N ALA A 5 -2.46 -16.66 10.89
CA ALA A 5 -2.30 -15.81 12.06
C ALA A 5 -2.27 -14.32 11.68
N SER A 6 -1.61 -13.98 10.57
CA SER A 6 -1.58 -12.61 10.02
C SER A 6 -2.98 -12.15 9.61
N PHE A 7 -3.76 -13.03 8.97
CA PHE A 7 -5.17 -12.77 8.64
C PHE A 7 -5.99 -12.51 9.91
N ALA A 8 -5.79 -13.31 10.96
CA ALA A 8 -6.48 -13.15 12.24
C ALA A 8 -6.18 -11.79 12.89
N SER A 9 -4.90 -11.38 12.88
CA SER A 9 -4.44 -10.07 13.36
C SER A 9 -5.12 -8.93 12.60
N VAL A 10 -5.06 -8.97 11.27
CA VAL A 10 -5.64 -7.96 10.38
C VAL A 10 -7.15 -7.87 10.54
N LEU A 11 -7.86 -9.00 10.56
CA LEU A 11 -9.31 -9.01 10.74
C LEU A 11 -9.72 -8.37 12.07
N ARG A 12 -9.04 -8.72 13.17
CA ARG A 12 -9.31 -8.16 14.49
C ARG A 12 -9.03 -6.66 14.52
N ALA A 13 -7.94 -6.21 13.91
CA ALA A 13 -7.55 -4.81 13.83
C ALA A 13 -8.56 -3.98 13.02
N LEU A 14 -8.95 -4.46 11.83
CA LEU A 14 -9.95 -3.81 10.97
C LEU A 14 -11.31 -3.73 11.65
N ARG A 15 -11.76 -4.83 12.28
CA ARG A 15 -13.02 -4.86 13.02
C ARG A 15 -13.02 -3.83 14.16
N SER A 16 -11.95 -3.79 14.95
CA SER A 16 -11.83 -2.87 16.08
C SER A 16 -11.78 -1.41 15.61
N LYS A 17 -11.06 -1.11 14.53
CA LYS A 17 -11.00 0.23 13.92
C LYS A 17 -12.36 0.73 13.42
N ARG A 18 -13.24 -0.19 13.00
CA ARG A 18 -14.61 0.12 12.55
C ARG A 18 -15.63 0.14 13.69
N ASN A 19 -15.21 -0.09 14.94
CA ASN A 19 -16.10 -0.23 16.11
C ASN A 19 -17.19 -1.31 15.95
N ILE A 20 -16.89 -2.37 15.20
CA ILE A 20 -17.82 -3.48 14.98
C ILE A 20 -17.56 -4.54 16.06
N THR A 21 -18.59 -5.01 16.74
CA THR A 21 -18.45 -6.11 17.70
C THR A 21 -18.44 -7.45 16.99
N GLN A 22 -17.93 -8.50 17.65
CA GLN A 22 -18.04 -9.85 17.09
C GLN A 22 -19.50 -10.33 16.94
N ARG A 23 -20.44 -9.73 17.69
CA ARG A 23 -21.88 -10.06 17.60
C ARG A 23 -22.53 -9.44 16.37
N ASP A 24 -22.03 -8.29 15.92
CA ASP A 24 -22.57 -7.60 14.74
C ASP A 24 -22.25 -8.35 13.45
N PHE A 25 -21.32 -9.31 13.51
CA PHE A 25 -21.05 -10.25 12.43
C PHE A 25 -21.94 -11.49 12.46
N ALA A 26 -22.83 -11.68 13.45
CA ALA A 26 -23.64 -12.89 13.59
C ALA A 26 -24.50 -13.19 12.35
N ASP A 27 -24.95 -12.15 11.65
CA ASP A 27 -25.74 -12.26 10.42
C ASP A 27 -24.91 -12.78 9.22
N THR A 28 -23.60 -12.52 9.26
CA THR A 28 -22.64 -12.93 8.21
C THR A 28 -21.99 -14.26 8.56
N THR A 29 -21.64 -14.48 9.82
CA THR A 29 -21.00 -15.69 10.29
C THR A 29 -21.24 -15.91 11.76
N SER A 30 -21.25 -17.16 12.23
CA SER A 30 -21.46 -17.42 13.64
C SER A 30 -20.38 -16.72 14.50
N ARG A 31 -20.79 -16.14 15.63
CA ARG A 31 -19.88 -15.50 16.59
C ARG A 31 -18.71 -16.43 16.97
N THR A 32 -18.99 -17.72 17.12
CA THR A 32 -17.98 -18.75 17.41
C THR A 32 -16.97 -18.89 16.27
N TYR A 33 -17.43 -18.88 15.02
CA TYR A 33 -16.52 -18.95 13.87
C TYR A 33 -15.69 -17.67 13.73
N LEU A 34 -16.28 -16.48 13.89
CA LEU A 34 -15.51 -15.24 13.87
C LEU A 34 -14.45 -15.22 14.96
N SER A 35 -14.79 -15.63 16.18
CA SER A 35 -13.82 -15.76 17.27
C SER A 35 -12.69 -16.74 16.92
N LYS A 36 -13.00 -17.89 16.32
CA LYS A 36 -11.97 -18.84 15.84
C LYS A 36 -11.12 -18.24 14.71
N LEU A 37 -11.68 -17.41 13.83
CA LEU A 37 -10.92 -16.71 12.79
C LEU A 37 -9.96 -15.69 13.41
N GLU A 38 -10.43 -14.83 14.32
CA GLU A 38 -9.60 -13.80 14.98
C GLU A 38 -8.52 -14.37 15.92
N LEU A 39 -8.63 -15.66 16.28
CA LEU A 39 -7.60 -16.40 17.03
C LEU A 39 -6.69 -17.24 16.13
N GLY A 40 -6.86 -17.22 14.81
CA GLY A 40 -6.10 -18.06 13.87
C GLY A 40 -6.38 -19.56 14.01
N LYS A 41 -7.51 -19.93 14.66
CA LYS A 41 -7.93 -21.33 14.87
C LYS A 41 -8.68 -21.89 13.67
N SER A 42 -9.31 -21.05 12.86
CA SER A 42 -10.00 -21.45 11.61
C SER A 42 -9.45 -20.70 10.40
N SER A 43 -9.58 -21.31 9.23
CA SER A 43 -9.27 -20.65 7.94
C SER A 43 -10.55 -20.05 7.37
N ILE A 44 -10.41 -18.96 6.62
CA ILE A 44 -11.54 -18.30 5.95
C ILE A 44 -11.77 -18.93 4.56
N THR A 45 -13.02 -19.13 4.18
CA THR A 45 -13.40 -19.48 2.81
C THR A 45 -13.57 -18.22 1.96
N LEU A 46 -13.55 -18.33 0.63
CA LEU A 46 -13.73 -17.17 -0.25
C LEU A 46 -15.10 -16.51 -0.04
N ASP A 47 -16.18 -17.29 0.06
CA ASP A 47 -17.54 -16.76 0.32
C ASP A 47 -17.59 -15.95 1.62
N LYS A 48 -16.86 -16.39 2.66
CA LYS A 48 -16.81 -15.67 3.94
C LYS A 48 -15.91 -14.46 3.89
N LEU A 49 -14.83 -14.50 3.10
CA LEU A 49 -14.00 -13.33 2.86
C LEU A 49 -14.80 -12.23 2.16
N GLU A 50 -15.60 -12.59 1.15
CA GLU A 50 -16.49 -11.64 0.46
C GLU A 50 -17.48 -11.00 1.43
N GLN A 51 -18.24 -11.78 2.18
CA GLN A 51 -19.24 -11.25 3.12
C GLN A 51 -18.60 -10.41 4.24
N VAL A 52 -17.42 -10.81 4.75
CA VAL A 52 -16.70 -10.04 5.76
C VAL A 52 -16.17 -8.73 5.18
N SER A 53 -15.68 -8.76 3.95
CA SER A 53 -15.18 -7.57 3.26
C SER A 53 -16.29 -6.53 3.04
N GLU A 54 -17.48 -6.97 2.65
CA GLU A 54 -18.67 -6.13 2.50
C GLU A 54 -19.04 -5.47 3.84
N ARG A 55 -19.09 -6.25 4.93
CA ARG A 55 -19.37 -5.71 6.27
C ARG A 55 -18.31 -4.73 6.77
N LEU A 56 -17.05 -4.90 6.38
CA LEU A 56 -15.96 -3.98 6.72
C LEU A 56 -15.93 -2.75 5.79
N GLY A 57 -16.73 -2.74 4.71
CA GLY A 57 -16.70 -1.73 3.66
C GLY A 57 -15.34 -1.67 2.96
N LEU A 58 -14.74 -2.83 2.68
CA LEU A 58 -13.44 -2.99 2.04
C LEU A 58 -13.55 -4.04 0.93
N SER A 59 -12.64 -4.01 -0.07
CA SER A 59 -12.57 -5.11 -1.02
C SER A 59 -11.85 -6.33 -0.40
N PRO A 60 -12.15 -7.56 -0.83
CA PRO A 60 -11.39 -8.75 -0.45
C PRO A 60 -9.88 -8.60 -0.69
N LEU A 61 -9.51 -7.95 -1.81
CA LEU A 61 -8.12 -7.70 -2.16
C LEU A 61 -7.44 -6.80 -1.12
N THR A 62 -8.11 -5.75 -0.64
CA THR A 62 -7.56 -4.88 0.41
C THR A 62 -7.22 -5.67 1.68
N ILE A 63 -8.12 -6.56 2.12
CA ILE A 63 -7.87 -7.40 3.30
C ILE A 63 -6.70 -8.35 3.05
N MET A 64 -6.61 -8.94 1.84
CA MET A 64 -5.54 -9.85 1.47
C MET A 64 -4.18 -9.14 1.40
N THR A 65 -4.12 -7.93 0.82
CA THR A 65 -2.90 -7.12 0.78
C THR A 65 -2.41 -6.77 2.18
N LEU A 66 -3.30 -6.36 3.08
CA LEU A 66 -2.94 -6.12 4.48
C LEU A 66 -2.48 -7.39 5.19
N THR A 67 -3.10 -8.52 4.90
CA THR A 67 -2.72 -9.83 5.46
C THR A 67 -1.32 -10.25 5.03
N LEU A 68 -0.99 -10.09 3.75
CA LEU A 68 0.34 -10.39 3.22
C LEU A 68 1.39 -9.40 3.73
N SER A 69 1.02 -8.12 3.86
CA SER A 69 1.88 -7.08 4.45
C SER A 69 2.23 -7.41 5.91
N GLU A 70 1.25 -7.81 6.71
CA GLU A 70 1.46 -8.26 8.10
C GLU A 70 2.31 -9.55 8.16
N ASP A 71 2.13 -10.49 7.21
CA ASP A 71 2.86 -11.76 7.24
C ASP A 71 4.32 -11.64 6.83
N THR A 72 4.60 -10.84 5.80
CA THR A 72 5.92 -10.68 5.17
C THR A 72 6.71 -9.49 5.71
N GLY A 73 6.03 -8.52 6.32
CA GLY A 73 6.61 -7.23 6.72
C GLY A 73 6.81 -6.25 5.56
N GLU A 74 6.41 -6.62 4.34
CA GLU A 74 6.50 -5.74 3.18
C GLU A 74 5.43 -4.65 3.22
N SER A 75 5.71 -3.49 2.63
CA SER A 75 4.72 -2.44 2.54
C SER A 75 3.61 -2.82 1.56
N ALA A 76 2.37 -2.36 1.82
CA ALA A 76 1.26 -2.58 0.90
C ALA A 76 1.54 -2.04 -0.52
N VAL A 77 2.32 -0.97 -0.63
CA VAL A 77 2.70 -0.36 -1.92
C VAL A 77 3.64 -1.27 -2.72
N ASP A 78 4.60 -1.90 -2.04
CA ASP A 78 5.53 -2.84 -2.68
C ASP A 78 4.79 -4.09 -3.18
N LEU A 79 3.86 -4.62 -2.37
CA LEU A 79 3.02 -5.76 -2.76
C LEU A 79 2.15 -5.45 -3.98
N ILE A 80 1.56 -4.25 -4.04
CA ILE A 80 0.76 -3.82 -5.21
C ILE A 80 1.65 -3.69 -6.45
N SER A 81 2.88 -3.19 -6.29
CA SER A 81 3.85 -3.06 -7.38
C SER A 81 4.27 -4.43 -7.92
N LYS A 82 4.57 -5.39 -7.03
CA LYS A 82 4.87 -6.79 -7.38
C LYS A 82 3.70 -7.45 -8.10
N LEU A 83 2.49 -7.34 -7.55
CA LEU A 83 1.27 -7.85 -8.18
C LEU A 83 1.08 -7.28 -9.60
N SER A 84 1.35 -5.99 -9.78
CA SER A 84 1.22 -5.35 -11.10
C SER A 84 2.22 -5.89 -12.10
N ALA A 85 3.47 -6.14 -11.68
CA ALA A 85 4.49 -6.77 -12.51
C ALA A 85 4.13 -8.22 -12.86
N GLU A 86 3.73 -9.03 -11.87
CA GLU A 86 3.29 -10.42 -12.08
C GLU A 86 2.11 -10.52 -13.06
N LEU A 87 1.13 -9.62 -12.96
CA LEU A 87 0.01 -9.56 -13.90
C LEU A 87 0.46 -9.20 -15.33
N ALA A 88 1.39 -8.25 -15.47
CA ALA A 88 1.93 -7.89 -16.78
C ALA A 88 2.71 -9.05 -17.41
N ASP A 89 3.45 -9.82 -16.61
CA ASP A 89 4.22 -10.98 -17.05
C ASP A 89 3.30 -12.11 -17.51
N LEU A 90 2.28 -12.45 -16.71
CA LEU A 90 1.26 -13.45 -17.06
C LEU A 90 0.49 -13.10 -18.34
N GLN A 91 0.28 -11.80 -18.60
CA GLN A 91 -0.34 -11.34 -19.83
C GLN A 91 0.57 -11.52 -21.05
N ARG A 92 1.88 -11.26 -20.91
CA ARG A 92 2.87 -11.42 -21.99
C ARG A 92 3.04 -12.87 -22.41
N ASP A 93 2.97 -13.80 -21.47
CA ASP A 93 3.20 -15.23 -21.72
C ASP A 93 1.96 -15.95 -22.30
N GLY A 94 0.89 -15.21 -22.64
CA GLY A 94 -0.39 -15.79 -23.08
C GLY A 94 -1.11 -16.61 -21.99
N GLY A 95 -0.63 -16.53 -20.74
CA GLY A 95 -0.91 -17.43 -19.63
C GLY A 95 -2.29 -17.30 -18.98
N LEU A 96 -3.17 -16.45 -19.52
CA LEU A 96 -4.52 -16.23 -19.00
C LEU A 96 -5.62 -16.70 -19.98
N ALA A 97 -5.24 -17.51 -20.98
CA ALA A 97 -6.18 -18.11 -21.91
C ALA A 97 -7.30 -18.86 -21.15
N GLY A 98 -8.56 -18.47 -21.38
CA GLY A 98 -9.74 -19.06 -20.74
C GLY A 98 -10.31 -18.26 -19.55
N LEU A 99 -9.62 -17.21 -19.08
CA LEU A 99 -10.15 -16.31 -18.06
C LEU A 99 -10.71 -15.03 -18.69
N LYS A 100 -11.88 -14.58 -18.21
CA LYS A 100 -12.47 -13.29 -18.60
C LYS A 100 -11.83 -12.17 -17.77
N LEU A 101 -10.58 -11.79 -18.06
CA LEU A 101 -9.93 -10.65 -17.40
C LEU A 101 -9.95 -9.40 -18.28
N THR A 102 -10.14 -8.25 -17.64
CA THR A 102 -9.80 -6.94 -18.20
C THR A 102 -8.62 -6.42 -17.41
N VAL A 103 -7.39 -6.75 -17.83
CA VAL A 103 -6.19 -6.16 -17.24
C VAL A 103 -5.85 -4.92 -18.04
N ASN A 104 -6.21 -3.76 -17.52
CA ASN A 104 -5.74 -2.49 -18.07
C ASN A 104 -4.40 -2.19 -17.39
N VAL A 105 -3.32 -2.82 -17.87
CA VAL A 105 -1.98 -2.40 -17.48
C VAL A 105 -1.78 -1.04 -18.13
N ALA A 106 -2.03 0.03 -17.38
CA ALA A 106 -1.58 1.35 -17.77
C ALA A 106 -0.07 1.25 -17.97
N GLN A 107 0.38 1.27 -19.22
CA GLN A 107 1.79 1.40 -19.54
C GLN A 107 2.33 2.59 -18.75
N GLU A 108 3.45 2.34 -18.07
CA GLU A 108 4.24 3.29 -17.31
C GLU A 108 3.94 4.75 -17.67
N VAL A 109 3.40 5.51 -16.71
CA VAL A 109 3.64 6.95 -16.68
C VAL A 109 5.14 7.09 -16.46
N ARG A 110 5.86 7.16 -17.59
CA ARG A 110 7.27 7.52 -17.69
C ARG A 110 7.52 8.68 -16.75
N ALA A 111 8.36 8.45 -15.72
CA ALA A 111 8.79 9.49 -14.80
C ALA A 111 9.22 10.73 -15.62
N PRO A 112 8.79 11.95 -15.27
CA PRO A 112 9.30 13.13 -15.95
C PRO A 112 10.81 13.14 -15.74
N ALA A 113 11.53 13.07 -16.85
CA ALA A 113 12.98 13.12 -16.89
C ALA A 113 13.45 14.29 -16.01
N ALA A 114 14.28 13.97 -15.02
CA ALA A 114 14.97 14.97 -14.22
C ALA A 114 15.59 16.01 -15.15
N GLN A 115 15.07 17.24 -15.11
CA GLN A 115 15.73 18.39 -15.73
C GLN A 115 17.07 18.58 -15.02
N ARG A 116 18.12 18.03 -15.63
CA ARG A 116 19.51 18.32 -15.32
C ARG A 116 19.73 19.82 -15.45
N ARG A 117 19.70 20.55 -14.32
CA ARG A 117 20.21 21.92 -14.27
C ARG A 117 21.73 21.88 -14.51
N PRO A 118 22.28 22.67 -15.44
CA PRO A 118 23.71 22.71 -15.65
C PRO A 118 24.39 23.38 -14.45
N ARG A 119 25.52 22.80 -14.08
CA ARG A 119 26.40 23.17 -12.98
C ARG A 119 27.15 24.45 -13.35
N ALA A 120 26.75 25.59 -12.78
CA ALA A 120 27.52 26.83 -12.92
C ALA A 120 28.83 26.71 -12.12
N SER A 121 29.94 26.62 -12.84
CA SER A 121 31.30 26.59 -12.30
C SER A 121 31.88 28.00 -12.17
N ARG A 122 32.33 28.31 -10.94
CA ARG A 122 33.54 29.08 -10.55
C ARG A 122 33.63 30.60 -10.83
N GLY A 123 34.04 31.29 -9.77
CA GLY A 123 34.68 32.61 -9.77
C GLY A 123 34.43 33.33 -8.42
N ALA A 124 35.08 32.97 -7.30
CA ALA A 124 36.42 33.40 -6.88
C ALA A 124 36.46 34.80 -6.22
N VAL A 125 36.85 34.79 -4.92
CA VAL A 125 37.71 35.78 -4.22
C VAL A 125 37.06 37.02 -3.57
N LEU A 126 37.04 37.00 -2.21
CA LEU A 126 37.03 38.12 -1.25
C LEU A 126 38.43 38.80 -1.19
N PRO A 127 38.69 39.83 -0.37
CA PRO A 127 37.98 41.06 0.02
C PRO A 127 38.85 42.31 -0.33
N THR A 128 38.52 43.52 0.16
CA THR A 128 39.44 44.54 0.75
C THR A 128 38.91 45.98 0.56
N SER A 129 38.96 46.71 1.66
CA SER A 129 38.71 48.13 1.93
C SER A 129 39.17 49.16 0.90
N LEU A 130 38.40 50.25 0.74
CA LEU A 130 38.93 51.61 0.61
C LEU A 130 37.92 52.65 1.14
N GLN A 131 38.48 53.58 1.89
CA GLN A 131 37.85 54.77 2.48
C GLN A 131 37.17 55.63 1.41
N THR A 132 36.09 56.33 1.80
CA THR A 132 35.79 57.64 1.21
C THR A 132 35.24 58.52 2.32
N GLU A 133 36.06 59.51 2.70
CA GLU A 133 35.64 60.63 3.51
C GLU A 133 34.54 61.42 2.79
N LEU A 134 33.49 61.78 3.52
CA LEU A 134 32.68 62.95 3.20
C LEU A 134 32.39 63.69 4.50
N ALA A 135 33.24 64.67 4.78
CA ALA A 135 32.92 65.80 5.64
C ALA A 135 31.68 66.52 5.09
N PHE A 136 30.74 66.95 5.96
CA PHE A 136 30.01 68.23 5.87
C PHE A 136 29.20 68.45 7.16
N THR A 137 29.67 69.43 7.95
CA THR A 137 28.96 70.50 8.69
C THR A 137 27.51 70.28 9.16
N ASN A 138 27.24 70.39 10.47
CA ASN A 138 26.96 71.65 11.19
C ASN A 138 26.90 71.43 12.71
#